data_AF-A0A518LG56-F1
#
_entry.id   AF-A0A518LG56-F1
#
_cell.length_a   1.000
_cell.length_b   1.000
_cell.length_c   1.000
_cell.angle_alpha   90.00
_cell.angle_beta   90.00
_cell.angle_gamma   90.00
#
_symmetry.space_group_name_H-M   'P 1'
#
loop_
_entity.id
_entity.type
_entity.pdbx_description
1 polymer ?
#
loop_
_entity_poly.entity_id
_entity_poly.type
_entity_poly.pdbx_seq_one_letter_code
_entity_poly.pdbx_strand_id
1 'polypeptide(L)'
;MRSPAEPSRRFTSFLTCFAAIAAMASAASSAPAGMITGLTWHSGVASVAGEFIVAPSAPNNDDVAGISPNVVFVLQKNYVGIGPVDLVFEIADTGGTTEYRVEEGVSNSTGLDWSGYHMELGFGVGAGFVKATSGVGLDFDAPDYNSPVSLGTFFSALPATEFDLIGTGFMPAAAFNAGILLHIDVPDGITSFTLRQSPIAVPEPAAGMLISMFGVAAICAGRRRAARPTASPSRQGRS
;
A
#
# COMPACT_ATOMS: atom_id res chain seq x y z
N MET A 1 82.37 16.59 -54.63
CA MET A 1 80.92 16.87 -54.49
C MET A 1 80.38 16.00 -53.35
N ARG A 2 80.26 16.56 -52.15
CA ARG A 2 79.65 15.90 -50.99
C ARG A 2 78.21 16.36 -50.89
N SER A 3 77.28 15.41 -50.88
CA SER A 3 75.85 15.65 -50.70
C SER A 3 75.56 16.04 -49.23
N PRO A 4 74.75 17.07 -48.95
CA PRO A 4 74.40 17.45 -47.60
C PRO A 4 73.31 16.53 -47.03
N ALA A 5 73.50 16.09 -45.78
CA ALA A 5 72.57 15.25 -45.05
C ALA A 5 71.30 16.03 -44.64
N GLU A 6 70.14 15.46 -44.95
CA GLU A 6 68.83 15.95 -44.55
C GLU A 6 68.56 15.71 -43.05
N PRO A 7 68.14 16.73 -42.28
CA PRO A 7 67.77 16.55 -40.88
C PRO A 7 66.40 15.89 -40.74
N SER A 8 66.37 14.81 -39.95
CA SER A 8 65.20 13.99 -39.63
C SER A 8 64.10 14.78 -38.92
N ARG A 9 63.04 15.13 -39.64
CA ARG A 9 61.76 15.61 -39.08
C ARG A 9 60.92 14.44 -38.59
N ARG A 10 61.15 13.97 -37.36
CA ARG A 10 60.25 13.01 -36.69
C ARG A 10 60.19 13.28 -35.18
N PHE A 11 59.65 14.42 -34.73
CA PHE A 11 59.35 14.58 -33.29
C PHE A 11 58.37 15.74 -33.04
N THR A 12 57.18 15.74 -33.64
CA THR A 12 56.17 16.77 -33.31
C THR A 12 54.73 16.37 -33.67
N SER A 13 54.27 15.17 -33.32
CA SER A 13 52.85 14.81 -33.51
C SER A 13 52.33 13.75 -32.53
N PHE A 14 52.66 13.86 -31.23
CA PHE A 14 52.10 12.97 -30.20
C PHE A 14 51.56 13.69 -28.96
N LEU A 15 51.45 15.02 -28.97
CA LEU A 15 51.10 15.79 -27.76
C LEU A 15 49.83 16.64 -27.89
N THR A 16 48.88 16.25 -28.75
CA THR A 16 47.66 17.06 -28.97
C THR A 16 46.39 16.22 -29.17
N CYS A 17 46.34 15.02 -28.56
CA CYS A 17 45.11 14.20 -28.50
C CYS A 17 44.74 13.72 -27.09
N PHE A 18 45.54 14.02 -26.06
CA PHE A 18 45.20 13.63 -24.68
C PHE A 18 44.48 14.72 -23.86
N ALA A 19 44.35 15.94 -24.38
CA ALA A 19 43.68 17.04 -23.67
C ALA A 19 42.16 17.15 -23.95
N ALA A 20 41.61 16.36 -24.89
CA ALA A 20 40.18 16.40 -25.24
C ALA A 20 39.34 15.26 -24.62
N ILE A 21 39.96 14.30 -23.93
CA ILE A 21 39.27 13.16 -23.30
C ILE A 21 39.08 13.36 -21.79
N ALA A 22 39.82 14.28 -21.16
CA ALA A 22 39.77 14.51 -19.72
C ALA A 22 38.64 15.48 -19.25
N ALA A 23 37.86 16.04 -20.17
CA ALA A 23 36.79 17.01 -19.84
C ALA A 23 35.36 16.44 -19.96
N MET A 24 35.22 15.13 -20.22
CA MET A 24 33.96 14.39 -20.00
C MET A 24 33.99 13.65 -18.66
N ALA A 25 34.63 14.24 -17.65
CA ALA A 25 34.35 13.91 -16.26
C ALA A 25 32.92 14.39 -15.98
N SER A 26 31.99 13.52 -16.35
CA SER A 26 30.67 13.31 -15.77
C SER A 26 30.39 14.27 -14.62
N ALA A 27 29.78 15.41 -14.95
CA ALA A 27 28.82 16.01 -14.05
C ALA A 27 27.64 15.01 -13.98
N ALA A 28 27.85 13.91 -13.25
CA ALA A 28 26.74 13.23 -12.62
C ALA A 28 26.23 14.27 -11.60
N SER A 29 25.37 15.17 -12.07
CA SER A 29 24.37 15.74 -11.19
C SER A 29 23.82 14.55 -10.44
N SER A 30 23.98 14.52 -9.12
CA SER A 30 23.32 13.52 -8.29
C SER A 30 21.89 13.50 -8.79
N ALA A 31 21.53 12.45 -9.55
CA ALA A 31 20.16 12.20 -9.88
C ALA A 31 19.53 12.17 -8.50
N PRO A 32 18.64 13.11 -8.17
CA PRO A 32 18.08 13.09 -6.82
C PRO A 32 17.22 11.75 -6.69
N ALA A 33 16.42 11.43 -5.68
CA ALA A 33 15.44 10.29 -5.53
C ALA A 33 14.01 10.60 -5.01
N GLY A 34 12.89 10.02 -5.47
CA GLY A 34 11.53 10.33 -5.01
C GLY A 34 11.40 10.52 -3.49
N MET A 35 11.05 11.72 -3.03
CA MET A 35 11.06 12.11 -1.61
C MET A 35 9.66 12.43 -1.13
N ILE A 36 9.22 11.77 -0.06
CA ILE A 36 8.03 12.16 0.67
C ILE A 36 8.28 13.52 1.34
N THR A 37 7.54 14.55 0.92
CA THR A 37 7.62 15.92 1.45
C THR A 37 6.44 16.30 2.34
N GLY A 38 5.34 15.55 2.25
CA GLY A 38 4.13 15.82 2.99
C GLY A 38 3.28 14.57 3.17
N LEU A 39 2.41 14.61 4.17
CA LEU A 39 1.38 13.61 4.41
C LEU A 39 0.08 14.36 4.72
N THR A 40 -0.99 13.95 4.08
CA THR A 40 -2.36 14.32 4.46
C THR A 40 -3.19 13.05 4.58
N TRP A 41 -4.30 13.09 5.31
CA TRP A 41 -5.15 11.91 5.49
C TRP A 41 -6.62 12.24 5.28
N HIS A 42 -7.35 11.25 4.76
CA HIS A 42 -8.78 11.35 4.51
C HIS A 42 -9.50 10.14 5.09
N SER A 43 -10.47 10.39 5.98
CA SER A 43 -11.36 9.35 6.46
C SER A 43 -12.67 9.94 6.98
N GLY A 44 -13.76 9.19 6.81
CA GLY A 44 -15.03 9.45 7.50
C GLY A 44 -15.20 8.65 8.79
N VAL A 45 -14.26 7.73 9.10
CA VAL A 45 -14.42 6.71 10.15
C VAL A 45 -13.23 6.61 11.09
N ALA A 46 -12.16 7.37 10.86
CA ALA A 46 -10.99 7.38 11.73
C ALA A 46 -10.37 8.77 11.84
N SER A 47 -9.49 8.92 12.84
CA SER A 47 -8.63 10.11 13.03
C SER A 47 -7.17 9.71 13.13
N VAL A 48 -6.26 10.58 12.69
CA VAL A 48 -4.80 10.41 12.87
C VAL A 48 -4.32 11.37 13.97
N ALA A 49 -3.63 10.85 14.99
CA ALA A 49 -3.22 11.61 16.17
C ALA A 49 -1.88 12.37 16.00
N GLY A 50 -1.16 12.10 14.91
CA GLY A 50 0.08 12.79 14.54
C GLY A 50 0.87 12.03 13.51
N GLU A 51 1.64 12.78 12.72
CA GLU A 51 2.56 12.26 11.73
C GLU A 51 3.92 12.94 11.84
N PHE A 52 4.95 12.23 11.41
CA PHE A 52 6.29 12.78 11.32
C PHE A 52 7.03 12.15 10.13
N ILE A 53 7.53 13.01 9.24
CA ILE A 53 8.34 12.61 8.11
C ILE A 53 9.77 13.05 8.38
N VAL A 54 10.70 12.10 8.37
CA VAL A 54 12.14 12.40 8.45
C VAL A 54 12.64 12.62 7.03
N ALA A 55 13.37 13.72 6.81
CA ALA A 55 14.06 13.92 5.54
C ALA A 55 14.95 12.70 5.25
N PRO A 56 14.93 12.15 4.02
CA PRO A 56 15.62 10.91 3.71
C PRO A 56 17.12 11.09 3.94
N SER A 57 17.72 10.13 4.64
CA SER A 57 19.17 10.12 4.91
C SER A 57 19.95 9.34 3.86
N ALA A 58 19.26 8.50 3.09
CA ALA A 58 19.80 7.78 1.94
C ALA A 58 18.77 7.83 0.79
N PRO A 59 18.70 8.92 0.01
CA PRO A 59 17.90 8.94 -1.22
C PRO A 59 18.47 7.96 -2.26
N ASN A 60 17.62 7.42 -3.15
CA ASN A 60 17.94 6.48 -4.24
C ASN A 60 18.44 5.12 -3.74
N ASN A 61 17.88 4.69 -2.63
CA ASN A 61 18.20 3.42 -1.99
C ASN A 61 17.08 2.41 -2.29
N ASP A 62 16.76 2.21 -3.56
CA ASP A 62 15.86 1.14 -4.00
C ASP A 62 16.37 -0.22 -3.48
N ASP A 63 15.46 -1.12 -3.12
CA ASP A 63 15.75 -2.49 -2.68
C ASP A 63 16.79 -2.58 -1.52
N VAL A 64 16.68 -1.79 -0.44
CA VAL A 64 17.64 -1.92 0.68
C VAL A 64 17.38 -3.18 1.48
N ALA A 65 18.27 -4.16 1.36
CA ALA A 65 18.28 -5.32 2.25
C ALA A 65 18.25 -4.92 3.74
N GLY A 66 17.14 -5.23 4.42
CA GLY A 66 16.96 -4.99 5.85
C GLY A 66 16.03 -3.82 6.16
N ILE A 67 16.47 -2.88 6.99
CA ILE A 67 15.60 -1.75 7.40
C ILE A 67 16.05 -0.49 6.66
N SER A 68 15.22 0.04 5.76
CA SER A 68 15.42 1.36 5.16
C SER A 68 15.67 2.44 6.23
N PRO A 69 16.68 3.31 6.04
CA PRO A 69 16.96 4.41 6.94
C PRO A 69 16.05 5.62 6.73
N ASN A 70 15.21 5.64 5.69
CA ASN A 70 14.25 6.71 5.42
C ASN A 70 12.92 6.38 6.12
N VAL A 71 12.41 7.31 6.94
CA VAL A 71 11.36 6.95 7.91
C VAL A 71 10.18 7.89 7.84
N VAL A 72 9.00 7.27 7.82
CA VAL A 72 7.70 7.91 8.04
C VAL A 72 7.07 7.30 9.28
N PHE A 73 6.60 8.14 10.20
CA PHE A 73 5.84 7.73 11.36
C PHE A 73 4.41 8.22 11.28
N VAL A 74 3.46 7.30 11.43
CA VAL A 74 2.04 7.60 11.65
C VAL A 74 1.70 7.12 13.06
N LEU A 75 1.80 8.03 14.04
CA LEU A 75 1.84 7.66 15.46
C LEU A 75 0.67 6.79 15.90
N GLN A 76 -0.54 7.19 15.52
CA GLN A 76 -1.75 6.44 15.84
C GLN A 76 -2.90 6.83 14.91
N LYS A 77 -3.54 5.81 14.34
CA LYS A 77 -4.88 5.90 13.74
C LYS A 77 -5.91 5.38 14.73
N ASN A 78 -6.99 6.11 14.95
CA ASN A 78 -8.08 5.66 15.79
C ASN A 78 -9.35 5.51 14.95
N TYR A 79 -9.75 4.26 14.71
CA TYR A 79 -10.98 3.95 13.97
C TYR A 79 -12.18 3.96 14.92
N VAL A 80 -13.20 4.75 14.60
CA VAL A 80 -14.50 4.81 15.28
C VAL A 80 -15.63 4.20 14.44
N GLY A 81 -15.33 3.74 13.23
CA GLY A 81 -16.22 2.96 12.37
C GLY A 81 -15.44 2.06 11.40
N ILE A 82 -16.16 1.25 10.63
CA ILE A 82 -15.58 0.38 9.59
C ILE A 82 -15.59 1.11 8.25
N GLY A 83 -14.43 1.21 7.62
CA GLY A 83 -14.23 1.89 6.34
C GLY A 83 -12.76 2.28 6.15
N PRO A 84 -12.40 2.79 4.97
CA PRO A 84 -11.02 3.09 4.67
C PRO A 84 -10.49 4.37 5.35
N VAL A 85 -9.17 4.38 5.54
CA VAL A 85 -8.36 5.59 5.73
C VAL A 85 -7.40 5.69 4.55
N ASP A 86 -7.38 6.85 3.90
CA ASP A 86 -6.44 7.14 2.82
C ASP A 86 -5.35 8.06 3.35
N LEU A 87 -4.11 7.56 3.37
CA LEU A 87 -2.91 8.34 3.69
C LEU A 87 -2.27 8.80 2.38
N VAL A 88 -2.32 10.10 2.09
CA VAL A 88 -1.84 10.69 0.84
C VAL A 88 -0.47 11.31 1.08
N PHE A 89 0.55 10.72 0.46
CA PHE A 89 1.93 11.18 0.53
C PHE A 89 2.21 12.10 -0.65
N GLU A 90 2.70 13.30 -0.37
CA GLU A 90 3.18 14.24 -1.39
C GLU A 90 4.63 13.93 -1.71
N ILE A 91 4.94 13.83 -3.00
CA ILE A 91 6.27 13.45 -3.48
C ILE A 91 6.88 14.63 -4.22
N ALA A 92 8.11 14.96 -3.86
CA ALA A 92 9.00 15.67 -4.74
C ALA A 92 9.83 14.63 -5.49
N ASP A 93 9.84 14.73 -6.82
CA ASP A 93 10.83 14.00 -7.62
C ASP A 93 12.17 14.30 -7.03
N THR A 94 12.87 13.23 -6.70
CA THR A 94 14.27 13.43 -6.52
C THR A 94 15.02 12.86 -7.75
N GLY A 95 14.81 11.69 -8.35
CA GLY A 95 15.55 11.25 -9.59
C GLY A 95 15.84 9.76 -9.69
N GLY A 96 15.04 8.96 -8.98
CA GLY A 96 15.11 7.52 -8.85
C GLY A 96 14.15 7.06 -7.77
N THR A 97 14.26 5.81 -7.32
CA THR A 97 13.37 5.23 -6.33
C THR A 97 13.99 5.30 -4.93
N THR A 98 13.23 5.82 -3.96
CA THR A 98 13.63 5.81 -2.55
C THR A 98 12.75 4.84 -1.79
N GLU A 99 13.37 3.87 -1.12
CA GLU A 99 12.65 3.02 -0.19
C GLU A 99 12.42 3.76 1.14
N TYR A 100 11.18 3.77 1.61
CA TYR A 100 10.78 4.29 2.92
C TYR A 100 10.28 3.18 3.83
N ARG A 101 10.76 3.16 5.07
CA ARG A 101 10.06 2.42 6.12
C ARG A 101 8.94 3.28 6.71
N VAL A 102 7.75 2.70 6.81
CA VAL A 102 6.57 3.33 7.39
C VAL A 102 6.21 2.59 8.67
N GLU A 103 6.27 3.30 9.80
CA GLU A 103 5.95 2.79 11.13
C GLU A 103 4.62 3.36 11.61
N GLU A 104 3.70 2.50 12.03
CA GLU A 104 2.33 2.90 12.35
C GLU A 104 1.75 2.25 13.61
N GLY A 105 0.81 2.96 14.24
CA GLY A 105 -0.09 2.44 15.26
C GLY A 105 -1.55 2.53 14.83
N VAL A 106 -2.38 1.56 15.24
CA VAL A 106 -3.83 1.55 15.00
C VAL A 106 -4.61 1.14 16.25
N SER A 107 -5.67 1.89 16.57
CA SER A 107 -6.65 1.61 17.61
C SER A 107 -7.98 1.22 17.00
N ASN A 108 -8.57 0.17 17.54
CA ASN A 108 -9.91 -0.28 17.19
C ASN A 108 -10.92 0.27 18.21
N SER A 109 -11.45 1.46 17.98
CA SER A 109 -12.55 2.05 18.78
C SER A 109 -13.90 1.90 18.07
N THR A 110 -14.03 0.95 17.14
CA THR A 110 -15.24 0.77 16.31
C THR A 110 -16.39 0.10 17.04
N GLY A 111 -16.11 -0.51 18.20
CA GLY A 111 -17.06 -1.36 18.93
C GLY A 111 -17.22 -2.77 18.33
N LEU A 112 -16.55 -3.08 17.22
CA LEU A 112 -16.57 -4.38 16.55
C LEU A 112 -15.16 -4.98 16.55
N ASP A 113 -15.07 -6.30 16.67
CA ASP A 113 -13.81 -7.01 16.46
C ASP A 113 -13.43 -7.01 14.97
N TRP A 114 -12.14 -7.04 14.68
CA TRP A 114 -11.63 -7.14 13.31
C TRP A 114 -11.04 -8.53 13.06
N SER A 115 -11.38 -9.14 11.92
CA SER A 115 -10.79 -10.40 11.44
C SER A 115 -9.61 -10.19 10.48
N GLY A 116 -9.31 -8.93 10.14
CA GLY A 116 -8.21 -8.63 9.24
C GLY A 116 -8.01 -7.14 9.03
N TYR A 117 -6.96 -6.82 8.28
CA TYR A 117 -6.57 -5.46 7.94
C TYR A 117 -5.97 -5.45 6.53
N HIS A 118 -6.56 -4.67 5.64
CA HIS A 118 -6.18 -4.63 4.22
C HIS A 118 -5.48 -3.31 3.93
N MET A 119 -4.35 -3.35 3.21
CA MET A 119 -3.58 -2.19 2.80
C MET A 119 -3.34 -2.21 1.29
N GLU A 120 -3.52 -1.08 0.64
CA GLU A 120 -3.42 -0.94 -0.81
C GLU A 120 -2.64 0.32 -1.17
N LEU A 121 -1.75 0.21 -2.16
CA LEU A 121 -1.11 1.37 -2.80
C LEU A 121 -1.90 1.81 -4.03
N GLY A 122 -2.02 3.11 -4.24
CA GLY A 122 -2.76 3.67 -5.36
C GLY A 122 -2.72 5.19 -5.41
N PHE A 123 -3.73 5.77 -6.07
CA PHE A 123 -3.86 7.20 -6.29
C PHE A 123 -5.30 7.66 -6.02
N GLY A 124 -5.46 8.91 -5.58
CA GLY A 124 -6.78 9.46 -5.26
C GLY A 124 -7.32 8.98 -3.91
N VAL A 125 -8.53 9.42 -3.55
CA VAL A 125 -9.12 9.18 -2.22
C VAL A 125 -10.60 8.83 -2.30
N GLY A 126 -11.12 8.23 -1.23
CA GLY A 126 -12.52 7.82 -1.09
C GLY A 126 -13.00 6.99 -2.27
N ALA A 127 -14.13 7.38 -2.87
CA ALA A 127 -14.68 6.72 -4.04
C ALA A 127 -13.84 6.94 -5.33
N GLY A 128 -12.94 7.92 -5.35
CA GLY A 128 -12.05 8.21 -6.48
C GLY A 128 -10.69 7.52 -6.38
N PHE A 129 -10.45 6.69 -5.37
CA PHE A 129 -9.22 5.92 -5.27
C PHE A 129 -9.13 4.88 -6.37
N VAL A 130 -7.96 4.81 -6.98
CA VAL A 130 -7.59 3.86 -8.02
C VAL A 130 -6.32 3.16 -7.57
N LYS A 131 -6.39 1.84 -7.38
CA LYS A 131 -5.25 1.01 -7.01
C LYS A 131 -4.15 1.11 -8.08
N ALA A 132 -2.89 1.11 -7.64
CA ALA A 132 -1.73 1.12 -8.52
C ALA A 132 -1.68 -0.15 -9.39
N THR A 133 -0.97 -0.05 -10.52
CA THR A 133 -0.76 -1.13 -11.48
C THR A 133 0.72 -1.28 -11.77
N SER A 134 1.15 -2.48 -12.18
CA SER A 134 2.54 -2.80 -12.51
C SER A 134 3.21 -1.76 -13.41
N GLY A 135 4.48 -1.45 -13.15
CA GLY A 135 5.30 -0.58 -13.99
C GLY A 135 5.31 0.90 -13.59
N VAL A 136 4.64 1.28 -12.50
CA VAL A 136 4.80 2.62 -11.90
C VAL A 136 5.99 2.72 -10.95
N GLY A 137 6.53 1.59 -10.48
CA GLY A 137 7.67 1.52 -9.54
C GLY A 137 7.33 1.85 -8.08
N LEU A 138 6.03 1.96 -7.75
CA LEU A 138 5.53 2.18 -6.39
C LEU A 138 5.01 0.87 -5.83
N ASP A 139 5.65 0.24 -4.87
CA ASP A 139 5.22 -1.04 -4.34
C ASP A 139 5.63 -1.27 -2.88
N PHE A 140 5.27 -2.42 -2.33
CA PHE A 140 5.64 -2.87 -0.98
C PHE A 140 6.92 -3.73 -1.01
N ASP A 141 8.05 -3.19 -1.47
CA ASP A 141 9.35 -3.88 -1.54
C ASP A 141 9.26 -5.17 -2.37
N ALA A 142 8.62 -5.08 -3.53
CA ALA A 142 8.37 -6.20 -4.43
C ALA A 142 9.27 -6.12 -5.66
N PRO A 143 9.68 -7.26 -6.25
CA PRO A 143 9.27 -8.63 -5.95
C PRO A 143 10.21 -9.37 -4.98
N ASP A 144 11.28 -8.76 -4.54
CA ASP A 144 12.35 -9.43 -3.80
C ASP A 144 12.11 -9.49 -2.28
N TYR A 145 11.28 -8.59 -1.73
CA TYR A 145 10.82 -8.59 -0.33
C TYR A 145 11.98 -8.72 0.64
N ASN A 146 13.03 -7.94 0.40
CA ASN A 146 14.29 -8.02 1.11
C ASN A 146 14.24 -7.26 2.46
N SER A 147 13.20 -6.45 2.66
CA SER A 147 12.84 -5.74 3.87
C SER A 147 11.72 -6.44 4.65
N PRO A 148 11.73 -6.35 5.99
CA PRO A 148 10.73 -7.02 6.82
C PRO A 148 9.39 -6.29 6.79
N VAL A 149 8.31 -7.03 6.60
CA VAL A 149 6.93 -6.53 6.77
C VAL A 149 6.33 -7.08 8.06
N SER A 150 5.72 -6.22 8.86
CA SER A 150 4.99 -6.58 10.08
C SER A 150 3.67 -5.82 10.14
N LEU A 151 2.57 -6.52 10.43
CA LEU A 151 1.28 -5.90 10.72
C LEU A 151 0.98 -5.87 12.24
N GLY A 152 2.04 -5.91 13.05
CA GLY A 152 1.96 -5.90 14.50
C GLY A 152 1.52 -7.24 15.10
N THR A 153 0.97 -7.20 16.31
CA THR A 153 0.70 -8.41 17.12
C THR A 153 -0.56 -9.15 16.69
N PHE A 154 -1.54 -8.46 16.10
CA PHE A 154 -2.87 -9.02 15.85
C PHE A 154 -3.03 -9.65 14.46
N PHE A 155 -2.13 -9.34 13.52
CA PHE A 155 -2.26 -9.75 12.13
C PHE A 155 -0.96 -10.35 11.61
N SER A 156 -1.06 -11.46 10.88
CA SER A 156 0.03 -11.96 10.06
C SER A 156 -0.09 -11.38 8.65
N ALA A 157 0.99 -10.79 8.16
CA ALA A 157 1.04 -10.20 6.82
C ALA A 157 1.10 -11.28 5.75
N LEU A 158 0.29 -11.13 4.71
CA LEU A 158 0.40 -11.90 3.47
C LEU A 158 0.39 -10.90 2.31
N PRO A 159 1.52 -10.71 1.60
CA PRO A 159 1.51 -9.94 0.37
C PRO A 159 0.65 -10.68 -0.66
N ALA A 160 -0.42 -10.03 -1.12
CA ALA A 160 -1.29 -10.55 -2.16
C ALA A 160 -0.77 -10.15 -3.55
N THR A 161 -0.23 -8.93 -3.68
CA THR A 161 0.44 -8.40 -4.86
C THR A 161 1.50 -7.37 -4.43
N GLU A 162 2.31 -6.86 -5.35
CA GLU A 162 3.23 -5.73 -5.13
C GLU A 162 2.55 -4.46 -4.55
N PHE A 163 1.23 -4.27 -4.76
CA PHE A 163 0.46 -3.13 -4.24
C PHE A 163 -0.56 -3.48 -3.15
N ASP A 164 -0.51 -4.70 -2.61
CA ASP A 164 -1.59 -5.21 -1.74
C ASP A 164 -1.06 -6.12 -0.62
N LEU A 165 -1.34 -5.72 0.61
CA LEU A 165 -1.07 -6.50 1.81
C LEU A 165 -2.38 -6.83 2.51
N ILE A 166 -2.62 -8.12 2.73
CA ILE A 166 -3.77 -8.59 3.49
C ILE A 166 -3.28 -9.19 4.80
N GLY A 167 -3.61 -8.52 5.90
CA GLY A 167 -3.45 -9.03 7.25
C GLY A 167 -4.60 -9.92 7.63
N THR A 168 -4.32 -11.19 7.94
CA THR A 168 -5.31 -12.09 8.55
C THR A 168 -5.04 -12.22 10.04
N GLY A 169 -6.09 -12.17 10.87
CA GLY A 169 -5.92 -12.30 12.31
C GLY A 169 -7.16 -11.92 13.09
N PHE A 170 -6.96 -11.47 14.33
CA PHE A 170 -8.05 -11.06 15.21
C PHE A 170 -7.61 -9.90 16.08
N MET A 171 -8.24 -8.73 15.91
CA MET A 171 -8.02 -7.57 16.76
C MET A 171 -9.31 -7.25 17.52
N PRO A 172 -9.35 -7.43 18.86
CA PRO A 172 -10.52 -7.13 19.65
C PRO A 172 -10.94 -5.66 19.55
N ALA A 173 -12.23 -5.39 19.78
CA ALA A 173 -12.69 -4.04 20.08
C ALA A 173 -11.93 -3.44 21.27
N ALA A 174 -11.69 -2.14 21.23
CA ALA A 174 -10.87 -1.36 22.17
C ALA A 174 -9.38 -1.75 22.24
N ALA A 175 -8.89 -2.62 21.34
CA ALA A 175 -7.47 -2.94 21.28
C ALA A 175 -6.65 -1.83 20.59
N PHE A 176 -5.36 -1.80 20.91
CA PHE A 176 -4.35 -1.00 20.21
C PHE A 176 -3.25 -1.91 19.67
N ASN A 177 -2.99 -1.79 18.38
CA ASN A 177 -1.93 -2.49 17.66
C ASN A 177 -0.83 -1.50 17.32
N ALA A 178 0.32 -1.64 17.98
CA ALA A 178 1.55 -0.96 17.62
C ALA A 178 2.44 -1.86 16.77
N GLY A 179 3.43 -1.28 16.09
CA GLY A 179 4.47 -2.05 15.40
C GLY A 179 4.01 -2.59 14.04
N ILE A 180 3.08 -1.89 13.40
CA ILE A 180 2.94 -2.00 11.95
C ILE A 180 4.20 -1.38 11.34
N LEU A 181 4.90 -2.16 10.52
CA LEU A 181 6.11 -1.79 9.81
C LEU A 181 5.95 -2.23 8.36
N LEU A 182 6.03 -1.27 7.45
CA LEU A 182 5.96 -1.48 6.01
C LEU A 182 7.20 -0.87 5.37
N HIS A 183 7.55 -1.40 4.21
CA HIS A 183 8.54 -0.82 3.32
C HIS A 183 7.84 -0.47 2.03
N ILE A 184 8.08 0.74 1.53
CA ILE A 184 7.42 1.26 0.34
C ILE A 184 8.47 1.90 -0.55
N ASP A 185 8.57 1.41 -1.78
CA ASP A 185 9.38 2.00 -2.81
C ASP A 185 8.65 3.16 -3.44
N VAL A 186 9.27 4.34 -3.41
CA VAL A 186 8.68 5.58 -3.88
C VAL A 186 9.46 6.05 -5.11
N PRO A 187 8.89 5.85 -6.31
CA PRO A 187 9.54 6.20 -7.56
C PRO A 187 9.41 7.69 -7.83
N ASP A 188 10.22 8.13 -8.77
CA ASP A 188 10.07 9.42 -9.41
C ASP A 188 8.93 9.47 -10.44
N GLY A 189 8.55 10.67 -10.85
CA GLY A 189 7.56 10.90 -11.90
C GLY A 189 6.11 10.84 -11.40
N ILE A 190 5.91 10.66 -10.08
CA ILE A 190 4.62 10.80 -9.41
C ILE A 190 4.67 11.98 -8.45
N THR A 191 3.58 12.77 -8.39
CA THR A 191 3.48 13.91 -7.46
C THR A 191 2.91 13.52 -6.10
N SER A 192 2.21 12.39 -6.06
CA SER A 192 1.64 11.83 -4.84
C SER A 192 1.24 10.38 -5.04
N PHE A 193 1.13 9.65 -3.94
CA PHE A 193 0.46 8.36 -3.90
C PHE A 193 -0.41 8.24 -2.64
N THR A 194 -1.21 7.18 -2.58
CA THR A 194 -2.12 6.91 -1.47
C THR A 194 -1.89 5.50 -0.93
N LEU A 195 -1.63 5.40 0.37
CA LEU A 195 -1.74 4.17 1.14
C LEU A 195 -3.15 4.11 1.74
N ARG A 196 -4.02 3.31 1.12
CA ARG A 196 -5.36 3.02 1.62
C ARG A 196 -5.29 1.89 2.62
N GLN A 197 -6.00 2.01 3.74
CA GLN A 197 -6.06 0.99 4.76
C GLN A 197 -7.49 0.77 5.25
N SER A 198 -7.90 -0.49 5.36
CA SER A 198 -9.27 -0.87 5.72
C SER A 198 -9.31 -2.02 6.72
N PRO A 199 -9.93 -1.85 7.91
CA PRO A 199 -10.20 -2.98 8.79
C PRO A 199 -11.30 -3.87 8.21
N ILE A 200 -11.19 -5.17 8.43
CA ILE A 200 -12.20 -6.16 8.05
C ILE A 200 -12.93 -6.57 9.32
N ALA A 201 -14.18 -6.15 9.48
CA ALA A 201 -14.98 -6.50 10.66
C ALA A 201 -15.32 -7.99 10.70
N VAL A 202 -15.32 -8.57 11.91
CA VAL A 202 -15.94 -9.87 12.14
C VAL A 202 -17.45 -9.72 11.94
N PRO A 203 -18.10 -10.55 11.10
CA PRO A 203 -19.54 -10.51 10.94
C PRO A 203 -20.26 -10.73 12.27
N GLU A 204 -21.21 -9.85 12.62
CA GLU A 204 -21.96 -10.00 13.86
C GLU A 204 -22.73 -11.34 13.89
N PRO A 205 -22.69 -12.11 14.99
CA PRO A 205 -23.41 -13.37 15.12
C PRO A 205 -24.94 -13.22 14.95
N ALA A 206 -25.47 -12.03 15.23
CA ALA A 206 -26.88 -11.72 15.14
C ALA A 206 -27.45 -11.88 13.71
N ALA A 207 -26.63 -11.66 12.67
CA ALA A 207 -27.06 -11.91 11.29
C ALA A 207 -27.40 -13.39 11.06
N GLY A 208 -26.60 -14.31 11.63
CA GLY A 208 -26.89 -15.74 11.60
C GLY A 208 -28.14 -16.10 12.41
N MET A 209 -28.35 -15.46 13.55
CA MET A 209 -29.56 -15.66 14.36
C MET A 209 -30.83 -15.17 13.64
N LEU A 210 -30.80 -14.00 12.99
CA LEU A 210 -31.95 -13.51 12.22
C LEU A 210 -32.27 -14.43 11.04
N ILE A 211 -31.28 -14.88 10.28
CA ILE A 211 -31.49 -15.81 9.16
C ILE A 211 -32.06 -17.14 9.66
N SER A 212 -31.54 -17.69 10.76
CA SER A 212 -32.08 -18.93 11.33
C SER A 212 -33.50 -18.76 11.86
N MET A 213 -33.82 -17.64 12.50
CA MET A 213 -35.18 -17.35 12.97
C MET A 213 -36.19 -17.21 11.83
N PHE A 214 -35.85 -16.45 10.77
CA PHE A 214 -36.73 -16.30 9.61
C PHE A 214 -36.79 -17.57 8.76
N GLY A 215 -35.69 -18.31 8.63
CA GLY A 215 -35.65 -19.59 7.93
C GLY A 215 -36.56 -20.63 8.57
N VAL A 216 -36.52 -20.76 9.91
CA VAL A 216 -37.43 -21.67 10.64
C VAL A 216 -38.89 -21.22 10.52
N ALA A 217 -39.17 -19.92 10.61
CA ALA A 217 -40.53 -19.39 10.44
C ALA A 217 -41.09 -19.67 9.04
N ALA A 218 -40.28 -19.51 7.97
CA ALA A 218 -40.67 -19.79 6.60
C ALA A 218 -40.94 -21.30 6.36
N ILE A 219 -40.10 -22.19 6.90
CA ILE A 219 -40.32 -23.65 6.83
C ILE A 219 -41.62 -24.04 7.54
N CYS A 220 -41.85 -23.49 8.75
CA CYS A 220 -43.08 -23.72 9.51
C CYS A 220 -44.32 -23.21 8.77
N ALA A 221 -44.25 -22.04 8.13
CA ALA A 221 -45.35 -21.48 7.35
C ALA A 221 -45.62 -22.29 6.06
N GLY A 222 -44.57 -22.78 5.38
CA GLY A 222 -44.69 -23.63 4.20
C GLY A 222 -45.38 -24.95 4.49
N ARG A 223 -45.05 -25.59 5.62
CA ARG A 223 -45.70 -26.85 6.06
C ARG A 223 -47.20 -26.67 6.33
N ARG A 224 -47.62 -25.52 6.89
CA ARG A 224 -49.04 -25.24 7.12
C ARG A 224 -49.85 -25.07 5.83
N ARG A 225 -49.23 -24.57 4.76
CA ARG A 225 -49.91 -24.43 3.45
C ARG A 225 -50.07 -25.76 2.73
N ALA A 226 -49.09 -26.65 2.81
CA ALA A 226 -49.18 -27.99 2.21
C ALA A 226 -50.27 -28.86 2.84
N ALA A 227 -50.58 -28.63 4.12
CA ALA A 227 -51.64 -29.34 4.84
C ALA A 227 -53.05 -28.79 4.59
N ARG A 228 -53.23 -27.75 3.74
CA ARG A 228 -54.57 -27.19 3.46
C ARG A 228 -55.35 -28.18 2.60
N PRO A 229 -56.45 -28.78 3.11
CA PRO A 229 -57.24 -29.72 2.33
C PRO A 229 -57.80 -29.00 1.09
N THR A 230 -57.56 -29.57 -0.09
CA THR A 230 -58.20 -29.14 -1.33
C THR A 230 -59.71 -29.25 -1.12
N ALA A 231 -60.38 -28.10 -1.06
CA ALA A 231 -61.84 -28.06 -0.94
C ALA A 231 -62.42 -28.85 -2.11
N SER A 232 -63.08 -29.96 -1.78
CA SER A 232 -63.73 -30.83 -2.76
C SER A 232 -64.80 -30.01 -3.49
N PRO A 233 -64.79 -29.95 -4.83
CA PRO A 233 -65.77 -29.17 -5.57
C PRO A 233 -67.18 -29.69 -5.25
N SER A 234 -68.01 -28.81 -4.69
CA SER A 234 -69.39 -29.13 -4.36
C SER A 234 -70.13 -29.49 -5.64
N ARG A 235 -70.56 -30.75 -5.72
CA ARG A 235 -71.37 -31.30 -6.80
C ARG A 235 -72.75 -30.65 -6.73
N GLN A 236 -72.95 -29.54 -7.44
CA GLN A 236 -74.27 -28.96 -7.67
C GLN A 236 -75.10 -29.99 -8.46
N GLY A 237 -76.17 -30.46 -7.82
CA GLY A 237 -77.12 -31.41 -8.39
C GLY A 237 -77.83 -30.81 -9.60
N ARG A 238 -77.91 -31.61 -10.67
CA ARG A 238 -78.88 -31.41 -11.74
C ARG A 238 -80.13 -32.20 -11.40
N SER A 239 -81.24 -31.50 -11.60
CA SER A 239 -82.66 -31.88 -11.65
C SER A 239 -82.95 -33.27 -12.19
#